data_AF-A0A542B9V4-F1
#
_entry.id   AF-A0A542B9V4-F1
#
_cell.length_a   1.000
_cell.length_b   1.000
_cell.length_c   1.000
_cell.angle_alpha   90.00
_cell.angle_beta   90.00
_cell.angle_gamma   90.00
#
_symmetry.space_group_name_H-M   'P 1'
#
loop_
_entity.id
_entity.type
_entity.pdbx_description
1 polymer ?
#
loop_
_entity_poly.entity_id
_entity_poly.type
_entity_poly.pdbx_seq_one_letter_code
_entity_poly.pdbx_strand_id
1 'polypeptide(L)'
;MLNGTGLVTLRSGRRLHAKYQFGTHQEHHWVGYLICDTETADPSEFSYKILLQCEGGIAIELAVTNWTDRYMAVVGRPLPEFNQVA
;
A
#
# COMPACT_ATOMS: atom_id res chain seq x y z
N MET A 1 7.36 13.60 3.60
CA MET A 1 6.15 12.93 4.14
C MET A 1 5.16 12.84 3.00
N LEU A 2 4.59 11.67 2.76
CA LEU A 2 3.62 11.41 1.69
C LEU A 2 2.37 10.81 2.33
N ASN A 3 1.23 11.49 2.25
CA ASN A 3 -0.04 11.03 2.83
C ASN A 3 -1.21 11.34 1.89
N GLY A 4 -2.33 10.63 2.08
CA GLY A 4 -3.50 10.77 1.23
C GLY A 4 -4.35 9.51 1.18
N THR A 5 -5.16 9.39 0.14
CA THR A 5 -6.03 8.25 -0.15
C THR A 5 -5.61 7.55 -1.44
N GLY A 6 -5.91 6.25 -1.50
CA GLY A 6 -5.60 5.42 -2.65
C GLY A 6 -6.31 4.07 -2.62
N LEU A 7 -6.01 3.26 -3.61
CA LEU A 7 -6.50 1.89 -3.74
C LEU A 7 -5.37 0.90 -3.52
N VAL A 8 -5.56 0.00 -2.57
CA VAL A 8 -4.69 -1.17 -2.37
C VAL A 8 -5.24 -2.32 -3.21
N THR A 9 -4.44 -2.84 -4.13
CA THR A 9 -4.74 -4.06 -4.86
C THR A 9 -4.01 -5.23 -4.20
N LEU A 10 -4.79 -6.22 -3.77
CA LEU A 10 -4.32 -7.46 -3.16
C LEU A 10 -3.99 -8.49 -4.25
N ARG A 11 -3.31 -9.58 -3.87
CA ARG A 11 -2.95 -10.66 -4.79
C ARG A 11 -4.15 -11.25 -5.53
N SER A 12 -5.31 -11.34 -4.88
CA SER A 12 -6.56 -11.82 -5.47
C SER A 12 -7.12 -10.89 -6.56
N GLY A 13 -6.54 -9.69 -6.73
CA GLY A 13 -7.10 -8.61 -7.54
C GLY A 13 -8.15 -7.79 -6.82
N ARG A 14 -8.55 -8.18 -5.60
CA ARG A 14 -9.46 -7.40 -4.75
C ARG A 14 -8.84 -6.03 -4.44
N ARG A 15 -9.67 -5.00 -4.47
CA ARG A 15 -9.27 -3.62 -4.19
C ARG A 15 -9.88 -3.13 -2.88
N LEU A 16 -9.05 -2.51 -2.05
CA LEU A 16 -9.45 -1.87 -0.80
C LEU A 16 -9.15 -0.38 -0.87
N HIS A 17 -10.10 0.45 -0.43
CA HIS A 17 -9.79 1.85 -0.18
C HIS A 17 -8.89 1.96 1.04
N ALA A 18 -7.82 2.75 0.92
CA ALA A 18 -6.87 2.97 2.00
C ALA A 18 -6.53 4.44 2.14
N LYS A 19 -6.34 4.88 3.38
CA LYS A 19 -5.53 6.07 3.68
C LYS A 19 -4.10 5.63 3.91
N TYR A 20 -3.14 6.39 3.40
CA TYR A 20 -1.72 6.13 3.62
C TYR A 20 -1.06 7.30 4.35
N GLN A 21 -0.09 6.97 5.19
CA GLN A 21 0.77 7.94 5.87
C GLN A 21 2.20 7.40 5.89
N PHE A 22 3.02 7.89 4.96
CA PHE A 22 4.43 7.58 4.88
C PHE A 22 5.29 8.67 5.50
N GLY A 23 6.28 8.25 6.27
CA GLY A 23 7.29 9.11 6.87
C GLY A 23 8.27 9.71 5.86
N THR A 24 9.48 10.01 6.30
CA THR A 24 10.55 10.47 5.41
C THR A 24 11.05 9.30 4.56
N HIS A 25 11.14 9.52 3.26
CA HIS A 25 11.68 8.57 2.30
C HIS A 25 13.16 8.31 2.62
N GLN A 26 13.48 7.15 3.16
CA GLN A 26 14.85 6.74 3.51
C GLN A 26 15.33 5.73 2.47
N GLU A 27 16.50 5.94 1.89
CA GLU A 27 17.16 4.96 1.00
C GLU A 27 16.25 4.40 -0.11
N HIS A 28 15.46 5.27 -0.77
CA HIS A 28 14.51 4.90 -1.84
C HIS A 28 13.29 4.07 -1.40
N HIS A 29 13.04 3.97 -0.10
CA HIS A 29 11.89 3.28 0.45
C HIS A 29 10.93 4.22 1.18
N TRP A 30 9.65 3.97 1.00
CA TRP A 30 8.57 4.51 1.81
C TRP A 30 8.32 3.59 2.99
N VAL A 31 8.36 4.16 4.19
CA VAL A 31 7.99 3.47 5.43
C VAL A 31 6.83 4.21 6.06
N GLY A 32 5.80 3.49 6.50
CA GLY A 32 4.62 4.13 7.05
C GLY A 32 3.49 3.17 7.35
N TYR A 33 2.28 3.72 7.32
CA TYR A 33 1.06 3.02 7.66
C TYR A 33 0.03 3.09 6.54
N LEU A 34 -0.71 1.98 6.39
CA LEU A 34 -1.98 1.92 5.68
C LEU A 34 -3.11 1.78 6.67
N ILE A 35 -4.19 2.54 6.43
CA ILE A 35 -5.44 2.47 7.19
C ILE A 35 -6.52 2.08 6.18
N CYS A 36 -6.96 0.83 6.24
CA CYS A 36 -8.04 0.30 5.42
C CYS A 36 -8.85 -0.71 6.22
N ASP A 37 -10.11 -0.90 5.82
CA ASP A 37 -10.92 -1.98 6.35
C ASP A 37 -10.36 -3.32 5.83
N THR A 38 -10.02 -4.19 6.78
CA THR A 38 -9.46 -5.52 6.54
C THR A 38 -10.31 -6.63 7.13
N GLU A 39 -11.51 -6.33 7.65
CA GLU A 39 -12.37 -7.29 8.36
C GLU A 39 -12.73 -8.49 7.48
N THR A 40 -12.94 -8.23 6.18
CA THR A 40 -13.27 -9.26 5.20
C THR A 40 -12.05 -9.81 4.45
N ALA A 41 -10.84 -9.37 4.79
CA ALA A 41 -9.61 -9.82 4.14
C ALA A 41 -9.14 -11.16 4.66
N ASP A 42 -8.72 -12.04 3.75
CA ASP A 42 -7.96 -13.21 4.14
C ASP A 42 -6.55 -12.75 4.55
N PRO A 43 -6.09 -13.01 5.80
CA PRO A 43 -4.76 -12.67 6.27
C PRO A 43 -3.62 -13.04 5.32
N SER A 44 -3.77 -14.12 4.56
CA SER A 44 -2.76 -14.59 3.60
C SER A 44 -2.54 -13.63 2.44
N GLU A 45 -3.49 -12.74 2.15
CA GLU A 45 -3.35 -11.68 1.13
C GLU A 45 -2.25 -10.68 1.48
N PHE A 46 -1.98 -10.48 2.78
CA PHE A 46 -0.94 -9.56 3.27
C PHE A 46 0.43 -10.23 3.43
N SER A 47 0.52 -11.55 3.23
CA SER A 47 1.80 -12.27 3.21
C SER A 47 2.56 -12.07 1.88
N TYR A 48 1.93 -11.44 0.90
CA TYR A 48 2.52 -11.08 -0.39
C TYR A 48 2.65 -9.57 -0.52
N LYS A 49 3.40 -9.13 -1.55
CA LYS A 49 3.43 -7.72 -1.91
C LYS A 49 2.04 -7.25 -2.35
N ILE A 50 1.67 -6.07 -1.90
CA ILE A 50 0.44 -5.37 -2.30
C ILE A 50 0.80 -4.12 -3.09
N LEU A 51 -0.11 -3.68 -3.95
CA LEU A 51 0.09 -2.47 -4.76
C LEU A 51 -0.79 -1.35 -4.24
N LEU A 52 -0.20 -0.23 -3.84
CA LEU A 52 -0.93 1.00 -3.57
C LEU A 52 -0.89 1.91 -4.79
N GLN A 53 -2.07 2.27 -5.29
CA GLN A 53 -2.27 3.34 -6.25
C GLN A 53 -2.75 4.58 -5.52
N CYS A 54 -1.88 5.58 -5.39
CA CYS A 54 -2.23 6.86 -4.79
C CYS A 54 -3.10 7.67 -5.76
N GLU A 55 -4.07 8.44 -5.25
CA GLU A 55 -4.88 9.35 -6.08
C GLU A 55 -4.03 10.40 -6.83
N GLY A 56 -2.82 10.69 -6.36
CA GLY A 56 -1.85 11.55 -7.04
C GLY A 56 -1.07 10.88 -8.19
N GLY A 57 -1.47 9.70 -8.65
CA GLY A 57 -0.87 8.99 -9.80
C GLY A 57 0.39 8.18 -9.48
N ILE A 58 0.90 8.24 -8.24
CA ILE A 58 2.05 7.45 -7.80
C ILE A 58 1.59 6.03 -7.48
N ALA A 59 2.34 5.03 -7.97
CA ALA A 59 2.19 3.63 -7.58
C ALA A 59 3.33 3.20 -6.66
N ILE A 60 3.01 2.47 -5.59
CA ILE A 60 3.98 1.98 -4.60
C ILE A 60 3.75 0.49 -4.39
N GLU A 61 4.80 -0.31 -4.60
CA GLU A 61 4.81 -1.72 -4.22
C GLU A 61 5.16 -1.81 -2.73
N LEU A 62 4.30 -2.43 -1.92
CA LEU A 62 4.41 -2.47 -0.47
C LEU A 62 4.51 -3.92 0.03
N ALA A 63 5.31 -4.12 1.06
CA ALA A 63 5.29 -5.29 1.92
C ALA A 63 4.71 -4.90 3.28
N VAL A 64 3.76 -5.70 3.78
CA VAL A 64 3.20 -5.54 5.13
C VAL A 64 4.18 -6.15 6.13
N THR A 65 4.62 -5.35 7.10
CA THR A 65 5.57 -5.78 8.14
C THR A 65 4.91 -6.05 9.48
N ASN A 66 3.75 -5.41 9.72
CA ASN A 66 2.90 -5.66 10.88
C ASN A 66 1.45 -5.29 10.54
N TRP A 67 0.48 -5.93 11.19
CA TRP A 67 -0.93 -5.69 10.96
C TRP A 67 -1.71 -5.76 12.28
N THR A 68 -2.65 -4.83 12.43
CA THR A 68 -3.59 -4.71 13.54
C THR A 68 -5.01 -4.48 13.01
N ASP A 69 -6.00 -4.47 13.89
CA ASP A 69 -7.39 -4.10 13.60
C ASP A 69 -7.56 -2.66 13.07
N ARG A 70 -6.56 -1.78 13.26
CA ARG A 70 -6.65 -0.35 12.92
C ARG A 70 -5.78 0.06 11.75
N TYR A 71 -4.63 -0.60 11.57
CA TYR A 71 -3.65 -0.22 10.56
C TYR A 71 -2.71 -1.38 10.22
N MET A 72 -2.06 -1.25 9.07
CA MET A 72 -0.91 -2.06 8.65
C MET A 72 0.36 -1.19 8.61
N ALA A 73 1.44 -1.66 9.23
CA ALA A 73 2.76 -1.09 9.02
C ALA A 73 3.35 -1.67 7.73
N VAL A 74 3.94 -0.80 6.91
CA VAL A 74 4.40 -1.16 5.57
C VAL A 74 5.78 -0.56 5.27
N VAL A 75 6.52 -1.26 4.43
CA VAL A 75 7.69 -0.76 3.72
C VAL A 75 7.45 -0.96 2.24
N GLY A 76 7.78 0.03 1.41
CA GLY A 76 7.60 -0.09 -0.02
C GLY A 76 8.57 0.74 -0.82
N ARG A 77 8.53 0.51 -2.12
CA ARG A 77 9.30 1.27 -3.11
C ARG A 77 8.33 1.86 -4.12
N PRO A 78 8.55 3.12 -4.53
CA PRO A 78 7.82 3.65 -5.66
C PRO A 78 8.09 2.77 -6.87
N LEU A 79 7.05 2.46 -7.63
CA LEU A 79 7.22 1.83 -8.93
C LEU A 79 7.57 2.94 -9.92
N PRO A 80 8.57 2.75 -10.80
CA PRO A 80 8.70 3.61 -11.97
C PRO A 80 7.35 3.60 -12.68
N GLU A 81 6.88 4.77 -13.14
CA GLU A 81 5.58 4.94 -13.79
C GLU A 81 5.28 3.70 -14.62
N PHE A 82 4.35 2.88 -14.13
CA PHE A 82 3.81 1.80 -14.94
C PHE A 82 3.16 2.55 -16.08
N ASN A 83 3.85 2.64 -17.22
CA ASN A 83 3.24 3.04 -18.48
C ASN A 83 1.88 2.38 -18.50
N GLN A 84 0.85 3.21 -18.58
CA GLN A 84 -0.52 2.79 -18.84
C GLN A 84 -0.48 2.02 -20.17
N VAL A 85 -0.17 0.74 -20.11
CA VAL A 85 -0.38 -0.19 -21.20
C VAL A 85 -1.61 -0.99 -20.81
N ALA A 86 -2.75 -0.42 -21.19
CA ALA A 86 -3.96 -1.13 -21.54
C ALA A 86 -4.63 -0.32 -22.65
#